data_AF-A0A2V7MKN3-F1
#
_entry.id   AF-A0A2V7MKN3-F1
#
_cell.length_a   1.000
_cell.length_b   1.000
_cell.length_c   1.000
_cell.angle_alpha   90.00
_cell.angle_beta   90.00
_cell.angle_gamma   90.00
#
_symmetry.space_group_name_H-M   'P 1'
#
loop_
_entity.id
_entity.type
_entity.pdbx_description
1 polymer ?
#
loop_
_entity_poly.entity_id
_entity_poly.type
_entity_poly.pdbx_seq_one_letter_code
_entity_poly.pdbx_strand_id
1 'polypeptide(L)'
;MSDFVGQHLTPDETEQWAQGLLPAARELHLAQCGDCRAVADRERKLFRELAQLPRFAPEFGFAERVMAKVKIPTPSGSHLGPDADT
;
A
#
# COMPACT_ATOMS: atom_id res chain seq x y z
N MET A 1 -15.66 9.35 -20.91
CA MET A 1 -15.90 7.99 -20.41
C MET A 1 -15.34 7.06 -21.46
N SER A 2 -14.10 6.60 -21.27
CA SER A 2 -13.37 5.87 -22.31
C SER A 2 -13.93 4.46 -22.50
N ASP A 3 -14.10 4.08 -23.76
CA ASP A 3 -14.66 2.81 -24.22
C ASP A 3 -13.73 1.62 -23.87
N PHE A 4 -14.07 0.90 -22.81
CA PHE A 4 -13.30 -0.25 -22.29
C PHE A 4 -13.63 -1.60 -22.95
N VAL A 5 -14.51 -1.63 -23.96
CA VAL A 5 -15.15 -2.86 -24.43
C VAL A 5 -14.24 -3.75 -25.30
N GLY A 6 -13.08 -3.25 -25.74
CA GLY A 6 -12.16 -4.01 -26.61
C GLY A 6 -10.71 -4.11 -26.11
N GLN A 7 -10.37 -3.50 -24.98
CA GLN A 7 -8.99 -3.44 -24.50
C GLN A 7 -8.78 -4.41 -23.34
N HIS A 8 -7.77 -5.29 -23.46
CA HIS A 8 -7.29 -6.13 -22.37
C HIS A 8 -6.96 -5.29 -21.12
N LEU A 9 -7.04 -5.93 -19.95
CA LEU A 9 -6.63 -5.30 -18.70
C LEU A 9 -5.14 -4.96 -18.74
N THR A 10 -4.79 -3.79 -18.23
CA THR A 10 -3.40 -3.42 -17.97
C THR A 10 -2.83 -4.25 -16.81
N PRO A 11 -1.50 -4.30 -16.63
CA PRO A 11 -0.89 -4.93 -15.47
C PRO A 11 -1.45 -4.41 -14.14
N ASP A 12 -1.54 -3.09 -13.98
CA ASP A 12 -2.09 -2.45 -12.78
C ASP A 12 -3.55 -2.87 -12.52
N GLU A 13 -4.37 -3.01 -13.56
CA GLU A 13 -5.76 -3.49 -13.43
C GLU A 13 -5.82 -4.96 -13.01
N THR A 14 -4.92 -5.81 -13.52
CA THR A 14 -4.82 -7.20 -13.07
C THR A 14 -4.37 -7.32 -11.61
N GLU A 15 -3.46 -6.45 -11.18
CA GLU A 15 -3.01 -6.36 -9.79
C GLU A 15 -4.14 -5.86 -8.86
N GLN A 16 -4.87 -4.81 -9.28
CA GLN A 16 -6.05 -4.31 -8.57
C GLN A 16 -7.09 -5.40 -8.39
N TRP A 17 -7.34 -6.23 -9.40
CA TRP A 17 -8.27 -7.36 -9.28
C TRP A 17 -7.79 -8.41 -8.28
N ALA A 18 -6.49 -8.71 -8.28
CA ALA A 18 -5.90 -9.67 -7.35
C ALA A 18 -6.07 -9.21 -5.89
N GLN A 19 -6.02 -7.90 -5.66
CA GLN A 19 -6.22 -7.26 -4.36
C GLN A 19 -7.71 -6.97 -4.02
N GLY A 20 -8.64 -7.21 -4.94
CA GLY A 20 -10.07 -6.93 -4.75
C GLY A 20 -10.46 -5.45 -4.87
N LEU A 21 -9.67 -4.68 -5.62
CA LEU A 21 -9.82 -3.23 -5.81
C LEU A 21 -10.25 -2.84 -7.23
N LEU A 22 -10.39 -3.80 -8.15
CA LEU A 22 -10.78 -3.51 -9.54
C LEU A 22 -12.27 -3.11 -9.62
N PRO A 23 -12.63 -2.03 -10.33
CA PRO A 23 -14.03 -1.67 -10.51
C PRO A 23 -14.83 -2.76 -11.24
N ALA A 24 -16.05 -3.05 -10.77
CA ALA A 24 -16.91 -4.14 -11.28
C ALA A 24 -17.14 -4.12 -12.80
N ALA A 25 -17.21 -2.93 -13.42
CA ALA A 25 -17.36 -2.78 -14.87
C ALA A 25 -16.18 -3.40 -15.64
N ARG A 26 -14.96 -3.34 -15.09
CA ARG A 26 -13.76 -3.98 -15.65
C ARG A 26 -13.67 -5.45 -15.29
N GLU A 27 -14.15 -5.85 -14.11
CA GLU A 27 -14.15 -7.26 -13.70
C GLU A 27 -14.95 -8.15 -14.66
N LEU A 28 -16.03 -7.64 -15.25
CA LEU A 28 -16.84 -8.36 -16.25
C LEU A 28 -16.00 -8.86 -17.45
N HIS A 29 -14.93 -8.15 -17.81
CA HIS A 29 -14.02 -8.54 -18.88
C HIS A 29 -13.36 -9.91 -18.61
N LEU A 30 -13.05 -10.23 -17.35
CA LEU A 30 -12.42 -11.50 -16.96
C LEU A 30 -13.33 -12.72 -17.17
N ALA A 31 -14.64 -12.51 -17.32
CA ALA A 31 -15.57 -13.57 -17.71
C ALA A 31 -15.55 -13.85 -19.22
N GLN A 32 -15.05 -12.91 -20.03
CA GLN A 32 -15.11 -12.93 -21.49
C GLN A 32 -13.73 -13.13 -22.14
N CYS A 33 -12.64 -12.83 -21.43
CA CYS A 33 -11.27 -12.93 -21.94
C CYS A 33 -10.43 -13.95 -21.15
N GLY A 34 -10.08 -15.06 -21.80
CA GLY A 34 -9.25 -16.13 -21.21
C GLY A 34 -7.81 -15.68 -20.89
N ASP A 35 -7.23 -14.82 -21.73
CA ASP A 35 -5.85 -14.34 -21.54
C ASP A 35 -5.73 -13.45 -20.29
N CYS A 36 -6.64 -12.47 -20.15
CA CYS A 36 -6.70 -11.63 -18.96
C CYS A 36 -7.01 -12.47 -17.72
N ARG A 37 -7.89 -13.47 -17.83
CA ARG A 37 -8.18 -14.39 -16.73
C ARG A 37 -6.94 -15.16 -16.27
N ALA A 38 -6.14 -15.67 -17.21
CA ALA A 38 -4.92 -16.40 -16.89
C ALA A 38 -3.86 -15.51 -16.20
N VAL A 39 -3.73 -14.24 -16.61
CA VAL A 39 -2.86 -13.27 -15.93
C VAL A 39 -3.38 -12.98 -14.52
N ALA A 40 -4.66 -12.65 -14.40
CA ALA A 40 -5.29 -12.29 -13.13
C ALA A 40 -5.21 -13.44 -12.10
N ASP A 41 -5.43 -14.69 -12.52
CA ASP A 41 -5.31 -15.85 -11.63
C ASP A 41 -3.86 -16.07 -11.12
N ARG A 42 -2.85 -15.75 -11.95
CA ARG A 42 -1.43 -15.75 -11.51
C ARG A 42 -1.17 -14.68 -10.47
N GLU A 43 -1.64 -13.45 -10.70
CA GLU A 43 -1.53 -12.35 -9.73
C GLU A 43 -2.19 -12.72 -8.39
N ARG A 44 -3.43 -13.22 -8.44
CA ARG A 44 -4.14 -13.63 -7.21
C ARG A 44 -3.44 -14.76 -6.46
N LYS A 45 -2.78 -15.69 -7.17
CA LYS A 45 -1.95 -16.72 -6.54
C LYS A 45 -0.77 -16.08 -5.79
N LEU A 46 -0.07 -15.14 -6.43
CA LEU A 46 1.06 -14.42 -5.82
C LEU A 46 0.63 -13.71 -4.52
N PHE A 47 -0.45 -12.92 -4.56
CA PHE A 47 -0.94 -12.22 -3.35
C PHE A 47 -1.32 -13.19 -2.22
N ARG A 48 -1.88 -14.36 -2.55
CA ARG A 48 -2.19 -15.39 -1.53
C ARG A 48 -0.92 -15.98 -0.91
N GLU A 49 0.14 -16.17 -1.68
CA GLU A 49 1.42 -16.66 -1.16
C GLU A 49 2.09 -15.61 -0.29
N LEU A 50 2.09 -14.34 -0.71
CA LEU A 50 2.60 -13.22 0.09
C LEU A 50 1.83 -13.04 1.39
N ALA A 51 0.50 -13.21 1.38
CA ALA A 51 -0.34 -13.13 2.57
C ALA A 51 -0.07 -14.23 3.60
N GLN A 52 0.54 -15.35 3.20
CA GLN A 52 0.93 -16.44 4.10
C GLN A 52 2.29 -16.20 4.77
N LEU A 53 3.04 -15.18 4.35
CA LEU A 53 4.34 -14.90 4.94
C LEU A 53 4.17 -14.53 6.43
N PRO A 54 5.06 -15.03 7.31
CA PRO A 54 5.05 -14.64 8.71
C PRO A 54 5.13 -13.12 8.85
N ARG A 55 4.25 -12.57 9.68
CA ARG A 55 4.38 -11.19 10.12
C ARG A 55 5.50 -11.12 11.14
N PHE A 56 6.64 -10.58 10.74
CA PHE A 56 7.73 -10.30 11.66
C PHE A 56 7.39 -9.07 12.48
N ALA A 57 7.42 -9.21 13.80
CA ALA A 57 7.38 -8.11 14.73
C ALA A 57 8.77 -7.96 15.36
N PRO A 58 9.23 -6.73 15.63
CA PRO A 58 10.45 -6.55 16.39
C PRO A 58 10.35 -7.17 17.78
N GLU A 59 11.48 -7.60 18.33
CA GLU A 59 11.55 -8.08 19.71
C GLU A 59 11.13 -7.00 20.72
N PHE A 60 10.71 -7.44 21.90
CA PHE A 60 10.45 -6.55 23.03
C PHE A 60 11.63 -5.58 23.27
N GLY A 61 11.32 -4.33 23.56
CA GLY A 61 12.33 -3.29 23.80
C GLY A 61 12.95 -2.68 22.52
N PHE A 62 12.47 -3.05 21.33
CA PHE A 62 13.03 -2.55 20.07
C PHE A 62 12.95 -1.01 19.95
N ALA A 63 11.79 -0.43 20.27
CA ALA A 63 11.58 1.02 20.18
C ALA A 63 12.55 1.77 21.09
N GLU A 64 12.73 1.29 22.32
CA GLU A 64 13.64 1.85 23.33
C GLU A 64 15.09 1.79 22.85
N ARG A 65 15.52 0.66 22.28
CA ARG A 65 16.87 0.50 21.71
C ARG A 65 17.12 1.41 20.50
N VAL A 66 16.09 1.63 19.67
CA VAL A 66 16.16 2.60 18.57
C VAL A 66 16.28 4.01 19.11
N MET A 67 15.37 4.41 20.00
CA MET A 67 15.32 5.76 20.55
C MET A 67 16.58 6.14 21.33
N ALA A 68 17.22 5.19 22.01
CA ALA A 68 18.51 5.40 22.67
C ALA A 68 19.64 5.84 21.71
N LYS A 69 19.52 5.53 20.42
CA LYS A 69 20.50 5.89 19.38
C LYS A 69 20.10 7.09 18.54
N VAL A 70 18.82 7.47 18.56
CA VAL A 70 18.34 8.62 17.80
C VAL A 70 18.86 9.89 18.47
N LYS A 71 19.66 10.67 17.74
CA LYS A 71 20.02 12.02 18.15
C LYS A 71 18.83 12.93 17.91
N ILE A 72 18.09 13.25 18.97
CA ILE A 72 17.01 14.23 18.90
C ILE A 72 17.64 15.62 19.04
N PRO A 73 17.55 16.50 18.02
CA PRO A 73 17.95 17.88 18.18
C PRO A 73 17.12 18.50 19.31
N THR A 74 17.75 19.24 20.20
CA THR A 74 17.05 20.01 21.22
C THR A 74 16.09 20.97 20.51
N PRO A 75 14.78 20.97 20.80
CA PRO A 75 13.91 21.99 20.27
C PRO A 75 14.46 23.34 20.73
N SER A 76 14.81 24.21 19.77
CA SER A 76 15.27 25.56 20.03
C SER A 76 14.12 26.36 20.67
N GLY A 77 14.02 26.33 21.99
CA GLY A 77 13.02 27.07 22.74
C GLY A 77 13.54 28.44 23.14
N SER A 78 13.08 29.51 22.48
CA SER A 78 12.64 30.76 23.12
C SER A 78 12.17 31.79 22.07
N HIS A 79 10.93 31.67 21.62
CA HIS A 79 10.13 32.84 21.20
C HIS A 79 9.05 33.12 22.26
N LEU A 80 9.42 33.10 23.55
CA LEU A 80 8.70 33.89 24.54
C LEU A 80 9.54 35.15 24.75
N GLY A 81 9.17 36.21 24.04
CA GLY A 81 9.60 37.56 24.40
C GLY A 81 9.03 37.91 25.77
N PRO A 82 9.73 38.72 26.58
CA PRO A 82 9.22 39.17 27.86
C PRO A 82 7.91 39.93 27.64
N ASP A 83 6.97 39.71 28.56
CA ASP A 83 5.65 40.32 28.60
C ASP A 83 5.74 41.83 28.26
N ALA A 84 4.93 42.23 27.28
CA ALA A 84 4.65 43.63 27.01
C ALA A 84 3.83 44.18 28.17
N ASP A 85 4.52 44.70 29.19
CA ASP A 85 3.95 45.62 30.17
C ASP A 85 4.82 46.88 30.21
N THR A 86 4.46 47.87 29.38
CA THR A 86 4.44 49.32 29.63
C THR A 86 3.90 50.02 28.38
#